data_AF-A0A1W9LQ13-F1
#
_entry.id   AF-A0A1W9LQ13-F1
#
_cell.length_a   1.000
_cell.length_b   1.000
_cell.length_c   1.000
_cell.angle_alpha   90.00
_cell.angle_beta   90.00
_cell.angle_gamma   90.00
#
_symmetry.space_group_name_H-M   'P 1'
#
loop_
_entity.id
_entity.type
_entity.pdbx_description
1 polymer ?
#
loop_
_entity_poly.entity_id
_entity_poly.type
_entity_poly.pdbx_seq_one_letter_code
_entity_poly.pdbx_strand_id
1 'polypeptide(L)'
;MKHLASFIQHRAEGLLLRLMILLAAATVLTPGTHVLPVQAAEPVMVKDIGKPGSLSSYPGYITDVNGTLFFFVSEYDDGPGLWKSDGTADGTVLVKDIKRDACYDILINVNGTLFFKTDDGTHGDELWKSDGTEAGTVLVKDINPEGDSSSDSDFININGTLFFAADDGTHGTELWKSDGTEAGTVLVKDIRPGALSLLDVYRYISFTDVNGTLFFAADDGTHGYELWKSDGTEAGTVMVKDINTGNGSSSPNDFLNVNGTLFFAADDGIHGEELWKSDGTEAGTVMVKDISPGVGSSSLSNFINVNGMLLFTADDGIHGKELWKSDGTEAGTVMVKDIKPGKDTSYTCSLINMNGTLF
;
A
#
# COMPACT_ATOMS: atom_id res chain seq x y z
N MET A 1 20.38 8.36 -8.06
CA MET A 1 19.51 9.49 -8.47
C MET A 1 18.66 9.84 -7.27
N LYS A 2 18.70 11.09 -6.83
CA LYS A 2 18.29 11.52 -5.49
C LYS A 2 16.77 11.54 -5.33
N HIS A 3 16.36 10.97 -4.20
CA HIS A 3 15.06 10.92 -3.56
C HIS A 3 14.12 12.13 -3.75
N LEU A 4 12.88 11.85 -4.13
CA LEU A 4 11.70 12.54 -3.59
C LEU A 4 11.39 11.87 -2.24
N ALA A 5 11.77 12.52 -1.14
CA ALA A 5 11.23 12.27 0.18
C ALA A 5 11.52 13.50 1.05
N SER A 6 10.43 14.09 1.56
CA SER A 6 10.32 14.93 2.76
C SER A 6 11.62 15.24 3.50
N PHE A 7 12.02 16.52 3.54
CA PHE A 7 12.96 17.04 4.52
C PHE A 7 12.29 18.18 5.31
N ILE A 8 11.89 17.86 6.55
CA ILE A 8 11.58 18.86 7.58
C ILE A 8 12.89 19.20 8.27
N GLN A 9 13.41 20.41 8.07
CA GLN A 9 14.54 20.93 8.85
C GLN A 9 14.06 22.10 9.71
N HIS A 10 13.86 21.81 11.00
CA HIS A 10 13.67 22.82 12.04
C HIS A 10 15.03 23.46 12.36
N ARG A 11 15.19 24.77 12.12
CA ARG A 11 15.88 25.66 13.05
C ARG A 11 15.25 27.05 13.05
N ALA A 12 15.13 27.53 14.28
CA ALA A 12 14.54 28.75 14.82
C ALA A 12 14.66 30.04 13.99
N GLU A 13 13.63 30.88 14.21
CA GLU A 13 13.49 32.30 13.85
C GLU A 13 12.75 32.62 12.53
N GLY A 14 11.42 32.63 12.62
CA GLY A 14 10.61 33.65 11.94
C GLY A 14 10.39 33.55 10.43
N LEU A 15 10.31 32.36 9.82
CA LEU A 15 9.87 32.20 8.43
C LEU A 15 8.67 31.26 8.28
N LEU A 16 7.69 31.71 7.49
CA LEU A 16 6.51 30.95 7.05
C LEU A 16 6.92 29.59 6.47
N LEU A 17 6.36 28.51 7.01
CA LEU A 17 6.51 27.16 6.48
C LEU A 17 5.58 27.00 5.26
N ARG A 18 6.05 27.32 4.05
CA ARG A 18 5.32 27.07 2.79
C ARG A 18 5.86 25.80 2.15
N LEU A 19 5.06 24.74 2.03
CA LEU A 19 5.49 23.51 1.35
C LEU A 19 4.85 23.40 -0.04
N MET A 20 5.62 22.82 -0.96
CA MET A 20 5.73 23.18 -2.37
C MET A 20 5.55 21.93 -3.24
N ILE A 21 4.87 22.03 -4.39
CA ILE A 21 5.05 21.03 -5.46
C ILE A 21 6.42 21.33 -6.10
N LEU A 22 7.40 20.47 -5.85
CA LEU A 22 8.78 20.57 -6.34
C LEU A 22 8.97 19.60 -7.50
N LEU A 23 9.06 20.08 -8.73
CA LEU A 23 9.56 19.27 -9.84
C LEU A 23 11.02 19.60 -10.13
N ALA A 24 11.85 18.57 -10.23
CA ALA A 24 13.19 18.68 -10.77
C ALA A 24 13.12 18.55 -12.30
N ALA A 25 13.37 19.63 -13.04
CA ALA A 25 13.60 19.54 -14.48
C ALA A 25 15.03 19.02 -14.73
N ALA A 26 15.17 17.93 -15.49
CA ALA A 26 16.46 17.48 -16.00
C ALA A 26 16.70 18.08 -17.38
N THR A 27 17.63 19.03 -17.51
CA THR A 27 18.10 19.53 -18.81
C THR A 27 19.07 18.53 -19.43
N VAL A 28 18.73 18.00 -20.61
CA VAL A 28 19.65 17.19 -21.43
C VAL A 28 20.70 18.13 -22.04
N LEU A 29 21.94 18.07 -21.57
CA LEU A 29 23.07 18.70 -22.25
C LEU A 29 23.57 17.75 -23.35
N THR A 30 23.65 18.27 -24.58
CA THR A 30 24.11 17.54 -25.78
C THR A 30 25.52 16.96 -25.61
N PRO A 31 25.84 15.82 -26.26
CA PRO A 31 27.05 15.07 -25.95
C PRO A 31 28.31 15.74 -26.50
N GLY A 32 29.22 16.08 -25.59
CA GLY A 32 30.58 16.52 -25.89
C GLY A 32 31.48 16.20 -24.70
N THR A 33 32.13 15.04 -24.77
CA THR A 33 33.28 14.58 -23.97
C THR A 33 33.54 15.35 -22.66
N HIS A 34 32.82 14.97 -21.60
CA HIS A 34 33.20 14.91 -20.18
C HIS A 34 31.88 14.71 -19.42
N VAL A 35 31.70 13.55 -18.77
CA VAL A 35 30.51 13.30 -17.96
C VAL A 35 30.61 14.16 -16.71
N LEU A 36 30.13 15.40 -16.80
CA LEU A 36 29.86 16.21 -15.62
C LEU A 36 28.65 15.61 -14.89
N PRO A 37 28.63 15.61 -13.55
CA PRO A 37 27.44 15.19 -12.83
C PRO A 37 26.26 16.05 -13.28
N VAL A 38 25.14 15.41 -13.62
CA VAL A 38 23.85 16.10 -13.83
C VAL A 38 23.58 16.90 -12.55
N GLN A 39 23.71 18.21 -12.63
CA GLN A 39 23.29 19.09 -11.55
C GLN A 39 21.76 19.05 -11.56
N ALA A 40 21.17 18.39 -10.57
CA ALA A 40 19.73 18.49 -10.35
C ALA A 40 19.40 19.98 -10.22
N ALA A 41 18.47 20.47 -11.06
CA ALA A 41 17.96 21.82 -10.92
C ALA A 41 17.44 22.02 -9.49
N GLU A 42 17.68 23.20 -8.92
CA GLU A 42 17.05 23.55 -7.66
C GLU A 42 15.53 23.45 -7.82
N PRO A 43 14.84 22.91 -6.81
CA PRO A 43 13.44 22.63 -6.96
C PRO A 43 12.66 23.96 -6.98
N VAL A 44 11.78 24.12 -7.98
CA VAL A 44 11.04 25.36 -8.22
C VAL A 44 9.58 25.18 -7.81
N MET A 45 9.00 26.22 -7.20
CA MET A 45 7.58 26.26 -6.87
C MET A 45 6.74 26.27 -8.16
N VAL A 46 5.87 25.27 -8.30
CA VAL A 46 4.94 25.20 -9.44
C VAL A 46 3.72 26.09 -9.23
N LYS A 47 3.01 25.96 -8.10
CA LYS A 47 1.84 26.78 -7.75
C LYS A 47 1.58 26.77 -6.25
N ASP A 48 1.16 27.91 -5.72
CA ASP A 48 0.57 28.01 -4.38
C ASP A 48 -0.95 27.78 -4.51
N ILE A 49 -1.44 26.69 -3.92
CA ILE A 49 -2.82 26.21 -4.07
C ILE A 49 -3.65 26.36 -2.80
N GLY A 50 -3.07 26.92 -1.72
CA GLY A 50 -3.82 27.21 -0.50
C GLY A 50 -4.59 28.52 -0.59
N LYS A 51 -5.74 28.60 0.10
CA LYS A 51 -6.45 29.88 0.30
C LYS A 51 -5.54 30.99 0.85
N PRO A 52 -5.78 32.25 0.44
CA PRO A 52 -5.10 33.41 1.03
C PRO A 52 -5.29 33.44 2.56
N GLY A 53 -4.20 33.26 3.31
CA GLY A 53 -4.20 33.23 4.78
C GLY A 53 -4.20 31.83 5.40
N SER A 54 -4.38 30.77 4.61
CA SER A 54 -4.13 29.39 5.06
C SER A 54 -2.62 29.15 5.25
N LEU A 55 -2.27 28.33 6.25
CA LEU A 55 -0.89 27.96 6.55
C LEU A 55 -0.38 26.77 5.71
N SER A 56 -1.27 25.99 5.06
CA SER A 56 -0.90 24.79 4.28
C SER A 56 -2.07 24.27 3.43
N SER A 57 -1.75 23.49 2.38
CA SER A 57 -2.68 22.81 1.47
C SER A 57 -2.57 21.26 1.52
N TYR A 58 -1.68 20.71 2.36
CA TYR A 58 -1.47 19.27 2.59
C TYR A 58 -1.75 18.33 1.39
N PRO A 59 -0.98 18.42 0.28
CA PRO A 59 -1.14 17.47 -0.82
C PRO A 59 -0.76 16.05 -0.38
N GLY A 60 -1.71 15.13 -0.44
CA GLY A 60 -1.54 13.71 -0.11
C GLY A 60 -1.59 12.80 -1.34
N TYR A 61 -0.95 11.62 -1.23
CA TYR A 61 -1.15 10.47 -2.14
C TYR A 61 -0.95 10.77 -3.65
N ILE A 62 0.06 11.56 -3.97
CA ILE A 62 0.36 11.96 -5.35
C ILE A 62 0.52 10.74 -6.27
N THR A 63 -0.35 10.64 -7.27
CA THR A 63 -0.41 9.50 -8.20
C THR A 63 -0.20 9.97 -9.62
N ASP A 64 0.75 9.37 -10.34
CA ASP A 64 0.94 9.61 -11.77
C ASP A 64 -0.06 8.79 -12.59
N VAL A 65 -0.81 9.48 -13.44
CA VAL A 65 -1.70 8.90 -14.44
C VAL A 65 -1.28 9.42 -15.80
N ASN A 66 -0.50 8.62 -16.52
CA ASN A 66 0.00 8.93 -17.87
C ASN A 66 0.74 10.28 -17.96
N GLY A 67 1.58 10.59 -16.97
CA GLY A 67 2.36 11.85 -16.93
C GLY A 67 1.59 13.06 -16.38
N THR A 68 0.36 12.87 -15.91
CA THR A 68 -0.39 13.87 -15.13
C THR A 68 -0.42 13.43 -13.68
N LEU A 69 0.01 14.30 -12.77
CA LEU A 69 -0.04 14.05 -11.34
C LEU A 69 -1.44 14.37 -10.80
N PHE A 70 -2.01 13.47 -10.01
CA PHE A 70 -3.26 13.64 -9.28
C PHE A 70 -3.02 13.60 -7.78
N PHE A 71 -3.70 14.46 -7.03
CA PHE A 71 -3.57 14.53 -5.58
C PHE A 71 -4.78 15.24 -4.97
N PHE A 72 -5.04 14.93 -3.69
CA PHE A 72 -6.02 15.67 -2.91
C PHE A 72 -5.37 16.83 -2.18
N VAL A 73 -6.11 17.93 -2.11
CA VAL A 73 -5.75 19.15 -1.37
C VAL A 73 -6.84 19.37 -0.34
N SER A 74 -6.53 19.15 0.93
CA SER A 74 -7.47 19.41 2.03
C SER A 74 -7.23 20.79 2.61
N GLU A 75 -8.31 21.58 2.70
CA GLU A 75 -8.35 22.80 3.49
C GLU A 75 -9.23 22.55 4.72
N TYR A 76 -8.82 23.08 5.89
CA TYR A 76 -9.46 22.83 7.19
C TYR A 76 -10.97 23.14 7.24
N ASP A 77 -11.49 23.96 6.32
CA ASP A 77 -12.86 24.50 6.39
C ASP A 77 -13.78 24.10 5.20
N ASP A 78 -13.25 23.55 4.09
CA ASP A 78 -14.03 23.35 2.85
C ASP A 78 -13.98 21.92 2.28
N GLY A 79 -13.30 20.99 2.95
CA GLY A 79 -13.11 19.62 2.46
C GLY A 79 -12.02 19.50 1.39
N PRO A 80 -11.65 18.27 0.96
CA PRO A 80 -10.62 18.05 -0.03
C PRO A 80 -11.07 18.38 -1.46
N GLY A 81 -10.21 19.02 -2.26
CA GLY A 81 -10.37 19.07 -3.72
C GLY A 81 -9.52 18.00 -4.39
N LEU A 82 -10.03 17.36 -5.45
CA LEU A 82 -9.19 16.57 -6.36
C LEU A 82 -8.51 17.53 -7.35
N TRP A 83 -7.19 17.53 -7.36
CA TRP A 83 -6.38 18.36 -8.25
C TRP A 83 -5.58 17.53 -9.24
N LYS A 84 -5.20 18.17 -10.34
CA LYS A 84 -4.21 17.63 -11.28
C LYS A 84 -3.11 18.62 -11.60
N SER A 85 -1.94 18.13 -12.01
CA SER A 85 -0.80 18.93 -12.46
C SER A 85 -0.01 18.22 -13.56
N ASP A 86 0.40 18.98 -14.57
CA ASP A 86 1.40 18.58 -15.58
C ASP A 86 2.83 19.05 -15.20
N GLY A 87 2.99 19.58 -13.98
CA GLY A 87 4.21 20.19 -13.48
C GLY A 87 4.39 21.68 -13.81
N THR A 88 3.39 22.32 -14.41
CA THR A 88 3.35 23.77 -14.65
C THR A 88 2.30 24.47 -13.77
N ALA A 89 2.48 25.77 -13.53
CA ALA A 89 1.52 26.58 -12.76
C ALA A 89 0.13 26.60 -13.43
N ASP A 90 0.11 26.73 -14.76
CA ASP A 90 -1.12 26.83 -15.55
C ASP A 90 -1.83 25.47 -15.65
N GLY A 91 -1.06 24.38 -15.77
CA GLY A 91 -1.60 23.01 -15.79
C GLY A 91 -1.95 22.45 -14.41
N THR A 92 -1.67 23.19 -13.33
CA THR A 92 -2.09 22.82 -11.96
C THR A 92 -3.48 23.38 -11.67
N VAL A 93 -4.50 22.55 -11.77
CA VAL A 93 -5.91 22.97 -11.70
C VAL A 93 -6.76 22.02 -10.85
N LEU A 94 -7.80 22.58 -10.23
CA LEU A 94 -8.84 21.79 -9.56
C LEU A 94 -9.59 20.99 -10.62
N VAL A 95 -9.74 19.68 -10.39
CA VAL A 95 -10.55 18.79 -11.21
C VAL A 95 -11.98 18.77 -10.70
N LYS A 96 -12.16 18.57 -9.40
CA LYS A 96 -13.48 18.54 -8.76
C LYS A 96 -13.35 18.85 -7.28
N ASP A 97 -14.31 19.61 -6.76
CA ASP A 97 -14.49 19.83 -5.33
C ASP A 97 -15.18 18.60 -4.71
N ILE A 98 -14.58 18.03 -3.67
CA ILE A 98 -15.02 16.80 -3.01
C ILE A 98 -15.38 17.15 -1.56
N LYS A 99 -16.67 17.38 -1.32
CA LYS A 99 -17.18 17.89 -0.04
C LYS A 99 -17.16 16.83 1.05
N ARG A 100 -15.98 16.55 1.60
CA ARG A 100 -15.74 15.54 2.63
C ARG A 100 -15.23 16.15 3.92
N ASP A 101 -15.68 15.62 5.06
CA ASP A 101 -15.24 16.05 6.41
C ASP A 101 -13.99 15.29 6.94
N ALA A 102 -13.48 14.26 6.25
CA ALA A 102 -12.24 13.55 6.62
C ALA A 102 -11.53 12.97 5.39
N CYS A 103 -10.21 12.77 5.42
CA CYS A 103 -9.41 12.27 4.29
C CYS A 103 -8.66 10.99 4.69
N TYR A 104 -8.93 9.88 4.00
CA TYR A 104 -8.19 8.62 4.07
C TYR A 104 -7.89 8.16 2.64
N ASP A 105 -7.27 9.04 1.85
CA ASP A 105 -7.37 8.93 0.40
C ASP A 105 -6.33 8.00 -0.21
N ILE A 106 -6.77 6.83 -0.68
CA ILE A 106 -5.97 6.00 -1.59
C ILE A 106 -6.28 6.46 -3.02
N LEU A 107 -5.24 6.91 -3.73
CA LEU A 107 -5.28 7.17 -5.17
C LEU A 107 -4.53 6.03 -5.89
N ILE A 108 -5.14 5.48 -6.94
CA ILE A 108 -4.47 4.46 -7.76
C ILE A 108 -4.74 4.68 -9.26
N ASN A 109 -3.71 4.45 -10.06
CA ASN A 109 -3.82 4.43 -11.51
C ASN A 109 -4.15 3.00 -12.00
N VAL A 110 -5.27 2.85 -12.70
CA VAL A 110 -5.64 1.63 -13.40
C VAL A 110 -5.77 1.94 -14.88
N ASN A 111 -4.77 1.51 -15.66
CA ASN A 111 -4.73 1.68 -17.12
C ASN A 111 -5.01 3.12 -17.62
N GLY A 112 -4.52 4.13 -16.89
CA GLY A 112 -4.70 5.54 -17.27
C GLY A 112 -5.97 6.19 -16.75
N THR A 113 -6.73 5.50 -15.90
CA THR A 113 -7.87 6.06 -15.16
C THR A 113 -7.50 6.13 -13.69
N LEU A 114 -7.76 7.27 -13.05
CA LEU A 114 -7.58 7.41 -11.61
C LEU A 114 -8.77 6.78 -10.89
N PHE A 115 -8.52 5.96 -9.88
CA PHE A 115 -9.52 5.45 -8.96
C PHE A 115 -9.22 5.89 -7.54
N PHE A 116 -10.29 6.12 -6.78
CA PHE A 116 -10.24 6.58 -5.40
C PHE A 116 -11.56 6.31 -4.69
N LYS A 117 -11.56 6.39 -3.36
CA LYS A 117 -12.79 6.35 -2.55
C LYS A 117 -13.20 7.75 -2.15
N THR A 118 -14.48 8.08 -2.21
CA THR A 118 -14.99 9.33 -1.65
C THR A 118 -16.50 9.33 -1.43
N ASP A 119 -16.94 10.24 -0.56
CA ASP A 119 -18.32 10.59 -0.29
C ASP A 119 -18.70 11.90 -0.99
N ASP A 120 -19.84 11.87 -1.70
CA ASP A 120 -20.43 13.04 -2.34
C ASP A 120 -21.55 13.71 -1.51
N GLY A 121 -21.72 13.27 -0.26
CA GLY A 121 -22.76 13.67 0.67
C GLY A 121 -24.13 13.07 0.36
N THR A 122 -24.21 12.16 -0.62
CA THR A 122 -25.45 11.49 -1.04
C THR A 122 -25.34 9.97 -0.94
N HIS A 123 -24.21 9.39 -1.35
CA HIS A 123 -24.02 7.94 -1.46
C HIS A 123 -23.05 7.35 -0.43
N GLY A 124 -22.50 8.16 0.49
CA GLY A 124 -21.47 7.67 1.42
C GLY A 124 -20.11 7.44 0.75
N ASP A 125 -19.14 6.92 1.50
CA ASP A 125 -17.80 6.62 0.97
C ASP A 125 -17.87 5.45 -0.02
N GLU A 126 -17.71 5.75 -1.30
CA GLU A 126 -17.92 4.82 -2.42
C GLU A 126 -16.74 4.80 -3.41
N LEU A 127 -16.74 3.88 -4.40
CA LEU A 127 -15.73 3.82 -5.45
C LEU A 127 -15.98 4.87 -6.55
N TRP A 128 -15.01 5.76 -6.75
CA TRP A 128 -15.02 6.78 -7.79
C TRP A 128 -13.88 6.62 -8.79
N LYS A 129 -14.06 7.22 -9.97
CA LYS A 129 -13.01 7.35 -10.97
C LYS A 129 -12.92 8.76 -11.53
N SER A 130 -11.75 9.10 -12.09
CA SER A 130 -11.51 10.35 -12.82
C SER A 130 -10.64 10.14 -14.05
N ASP A 131 -10.98 10.85 -15.14
CA ASP A 131 -10.14 11.05 -16.33
C ASP A 131 -9.36 12.37 -16.29
N GLY A 132 -9.43 13.10 -15.16
CA GLY A 132 -8.85 14.44 -15.01
C GLY A 132 -9.73 15.58 -15.47
N THR A 133 -10.99 15.34 -15.77
CA THR A 133 -12.01 16.38 -15.98
C THR A 133 -13.09 16.30 -14.92
N GLU A 134 -13.75 17.43 -14.63
CA GLU A 134 -14.88 17.46 -13.69
C GLU A 134 -15.99 16.50 -14.13
N ALA A 135 -16.32 16.48 -15.43
CA ALA A 135 -17.37 15.64 -16.00
C ALA A 135 -17.02 14.15 -16.00
N GLY A 136 -15.74 13.80 -16.15
CA GLY A 136 -15.26 12.42 -16.07
C GLY A 136 -14.95 11.96 -14.64
N THR A 137 -15.18 12.83 -13.63
CA THR A 137 -15.03 12.49 -12.21
C THR A 137 -16.37 12.07 -11.63
N VAL A 138 -16.61 10.76 -11.66
CA VAL A 138 -17.93 10.14 -11.46
C VAL A 138 -17.85 8.91 -10.55
N LEU A 139 -18.96 8.66 -9.85
CA LEU A 139 -19.21 7.43 -9.10
C LEU A 139 -19.14 6.24 -10.07
N VAL A 140 -18.42 5.19 -9.68
CA VAL A 140 -18.35 3.95 -10.47
C VAL A 140 -19.58 3.10 -10.18
N LYS A 141 -19.90 2.93 -8.90
CA LYS A 141 -21.06 2.19 -8.40
C LYS A 141 -21.33 2.63 -6.96
N ASP A 142 -22.61 2.75 -6.62
CA ASP A 142 -23.11 2.81 -5.24
C ASP A 142 -23.16 1.37 -4.70
N ILE A 143 -22.11 0.95 -3.99
CA ILE A 143 -21.96 -0.43 -3.51
C ILE A 143 -22.84 -0.65 -2.28
N ASN A 144 -22.90 0.32 -1.36
CA ASN A 144 -23.75 0.28 -0.18
C ASN A 144 -24.73 1.47 -0.15
N PRO A 145 -25.91 1.35 -0.79
CA PRO A 145 -26.86 2.46 -0.87
C PRO A 145 -27.42 2.96 0.47
N GLU A 146 -27.23 2.20 1.57
CA GLU A 146 -27.76 2.51 2.89
C GLU A 146 -26.68 2.97 3.88
N GLY A 147 -25.43 3.12 3.45
CA GLY A 147 -24.31 3.51 4.32
C GLY A 147 -23.00 3.70 3.56
N ASP A 148 -21.87 3.53 4.26
CA ASP A 148 -20.56 3.55 3.60
C ASP A 148 -20.23 2.15 3.09
N SER A 149 -19.66 2.04 1.89
CA SER A 149 -19.06 0.78 1.42
C SER A 149 -17.68 0.50 2.07
N SER A 150 -17.15 1.50 2.78
CA SER A 150 -15.74 1.56 3.14
C SER A 150 -15.39 0.74 4.38
N SER A 151 -14.32 -0.02 4.19
CA SER A 151 -13.29 -0.26 5.19
C SER A 151 -11.99 0.42 4.76
N ASP A 152 -11.10 0.74 5.71
CA ASP A 152 -9.74 1.30 5.52
C ASP A 152 -8.80 0.34 4.75
N SER A 153 -9.17 -0.06 3.53
CA SER A 153 -8.55 -1.15 2.76
C SER A 153 -7.79 -0.69 1.52
N ASP A 154 -6.70 -1.40 1.22
CA ASP A 154 -5.81 -1.16 0.09
C ASP A 154 -6.53 -1.28 -1.27
N PHE A 155 -6.06 -0.49 -2.24
CA PHE A 155 -6.32 -0.70 -3.65
C PHE A 155 -5.11 -1.34 -4.32
N ILE A 156 -5.35 -2.30 -5.21
CA ILE A 156 -4.31 -2.84 -6.07
C ILE A 156 -4.80 -3.00 -7.50
N ASN A 157 -3.95 -2.62 -8.45
CA ASN A 157 -4.18 -2.86 -9.87
C ASN A 157 -3.43 -4.12 -10.30
N ILE A 158 -4.17 -5.13 -10.75
CA ILE A 158 -3.58 -6.35 -11.33
C ILE A 158 -4.06 -6.48 -12.77
N ASN A 159 -3.12 -6.33 -13.71
CA ASN A 159 -3.37 -6.45 -15.15
C ASN A 159 -4.56 -5.61 -15.66
N GLY A 160 -4.81 -4.44 -15.06
CA GLY A 160 -5.89 -3.54 -15.46
C GLY A 160 -7.22 -3.77 -14.76
N THR A 161 -7.27 -4.67 -13.78
CA THR A 161 -8.43 -4.85 -12.90
C THR A 161 -8.09 -4.27 -11.53
N LEU A 162 -8.95 -3.41 -11.01
CA LEU A 162 -8.86 -2.91 -9.65
C LEU A 162 -9.39 -3.97 -8.70
N PHE A 163 -8.63 -4.31 -7.66
CA PHE A 163 -9.07 -5.12 -6.52
C PHE A 163 -9.05 -4.28 -5.25
N PHE A 164 -10.06 -4.49 -4.41
CA PHE A 164 -10.26 -3.74 -3.18
C PHE A 164 -11.19 -4.51 -2.23
N ALA A 165 -11.24 -4.08 -0.97
CA ALA A 165 -12.28 -4.55 -0.05
C ALA A 165 -13.42 -3.53 0.05
N ALA A 166 -14.65 -4.03 0.10
CA ALA A 166 -15.85 -3.22 0.26
C ALA A 166 -16.97 -4.02 0.93
N ASP A 167 -17.86 -3.30 1.61
CA ASP A 167 -19.09 -3.78 2.21
C ASP A 167 -20.28 -3.31 1.35
N ASP A 168 -21.22 -4.20 1.04
CA ASP A 168 -22.46 -3.88 0.32
C ASP A 168 -23.70 -3.83 1.23
N GLY A 169 -23.48 -3.78 2.55
CA GLY A 169 -24.53 -3.82 3.57
C GLY A 169 -25.17 -5.20 3.75
N THR A 170 -24.79 -6.20 2.96
CA THR A 170 -25.37 -7.55 2.98
C THR A 170 -24.34 -8.62 3.36
N HIS A 171 -23.16 -8.57 2.76
CA HIS A 171 -22.10 -9.58 2.90
C HIS A 171 -20.98 -9.14 3.84
N GLY A 172 -21.05 -7.94 4.42
CA GLY A 172 -19.92 -7.38 5.17
C GLY A 172 -18.76 -7.01 4.23
N THR A 173 -17.60 -6.68 4.80
CA THR A 173 -16.43 -6.38 3.98
C THR A 173 -15.83 -7.63 3.34
N GLU A 174 -15.85 -7.67 2.01
CA GLU A 174 -15.38 -8.80 1.21
C GLU A 174 -14.45 -8.36 0.07
N LEU A 175 -13.91 -9.31 -0.72
CA LEU A 175 -13.08 -9.00 -1.89
C LEU A 175 -13.95 -8.57 -3.08
N TRP A 176 -13.72 -7.36 -3.58
CA TRP A 176 -14.36 -6.80 -4.77
C TRP A 176 -13.36 -6.55 -5.89
N LYS A 177 -13.90 -6.46 -7.11
CA LYS A 177 -13.13 -6.01 -8.28
C LYS A 177 -13.91 -5.01 -9.12
N SER A 178 -13.19 -4.19 -9.89
CA SER A 178 -13.76 -3.25 -10.85
C SER A 178 -12.92 -3.16 -12.13
N ASP A 179 -13.59 -3.03 -13.27
CA ASP A 179 -13.00 -2.60 -14.55
C ASP A 179 -13.23 -1.10 -14.84
N GLY A 180 -13.79 -0.37 -13.88
CA GLY A 180 -14.19 1.03 -14.02
C GLY A 180 -15.62 1.25 -14.52
N THR A 181 -16.40 0.20 -14.71
CA THR A 181 -17.84 0.30 -15.01
C THR A 181 -18.67 -0.20 -13.84
N GLU A 182 -19.90 0.29 -13.73
CA GLU A 182 -20.86 -0.20 -12.73
C GLU A 182 -21.08 -1.72 -12.85
N ALA A 183 -21.25 -2.21 -14.08
CA ALA A 183 -21.50 -3.63 -14.36
C ALA A 183 -20.28 -4.54 -14.08
N GLY A 184 -19.07 -4.02 -14.29
CA GLY A 184 -17.83 -4.71 -13.97
C GLY A 184 -17.39 -4.54 -12.52
N THR A 185 -18.12 -3.77 -11.71
CA THR A 185 -17.87 -3.60 -10.27
C THR A 185 -18.70 -4.61 -9.48
N VAL A 186 -18.05 -5.70 -9.08
CA VAL A 186 -18.70 -6.90 -8.55
C VAL A 186 -17.92 -7.52 -7.41
N LEU A 187 -18.66 -8.14 -6.48
CA LEU A 187 -18.12 -9.05 -5.47
C LEU A 187 -17.40 -10.19 -6.17
N VAL A 188 -16.17 -10.48 -5.75
CA VAL A 188 -15.40 -11.62 -6.28
C VAL A 188 -15.86 -12.90 -5.62
N LYS A 189 -15.98 -12.88 -4.29
CA LYS A 189 -16.43 -14.00 -3.47
C LYS A 189 -16.87 -13.49 -2.10
N ASP A 190 -17.98 -14.02 -1.60
CA ASP A 190 -18.38 -13.96 -0.18
C ASP A 190 -17.57 -15.01 0.58
N ILE A 191 -16.41 -14.62 1.13
CA ILE A 191 -15.51 -15.55 1.82
C ILE A 191 -16.10 -15.92 3.19
N ARG A 192 -16.67 -14.95 3.90
CA ARG A 192 -17.34 -15.18 5.18
C ARG A 192 -18.82 -14.79 5.10
N PRO A 193 -19.70 -15.77 4.88
CA PRO A 193 -21.12 -15.50 4.75
C PRO A 193 -21.74 -14.75 5.94
N GLY A 194 -22.38 -13.62 5.64
CA GLY A 194 -23.27 -12.88 6.53
C GLY A 194 -22.81 -11.45 6.82
N ALA A 195 -23.72 -10.63 7.36
CA ALA A 195 -23.51 -9.19 7.57
C ALA A 195 -22.52 -8.83 8.71
N LEU A 196 -21.81 -9.81 9.28
CA LEU A 196 -20.81 -9.51 10.30
C LEU A 196 -19.54 -9.04 9.60
N SER A 197 -19.40 -7.72 9.45
CA SER A 197 -18.15 -7.09 9.06
C SER A 197 -17.05 -7.48 10.06
N LEU A 198 -16.00 -8.13 9.55
CA LEU A 198 -14.86 -8.58 10.34
C LEU A 198 -13.86 -7.46 10.69
N LEU A 199 -14.13 -6.22 10.30
CA LEU A 199 -13.19 -5.11 10.41
C LEU A 199 -13.41 -4.20 11.62
N ASP A 200 -14.11 -4.67 12.65
CA ASP A 200 -14.35 -3.86 13.85
C ASP A 200 -13.11 -3.67 14.74
N VAL A 201 -11.92 -4.19 14.37
CA VAL A 201 -10.68 -3.89 15.12
C VAL A 201 -9.41 -3.94 14.24
N TYR A 202 -9.10 -2.83 13.54
CA TYR A 202 -7.74 -2.39 13.19
C TYR A 202 -6.82 -3.29 12.33
N ARG A 203 -7.33 -4.25 11.55
CA ARG A 203 -6.48 -5.09 10.69
C ARG A 203 -6.49 -4.58 9.25
N TYR A 204 -5.44 -3.85 8.86
CA TYR A 204 -5.22 -3.41 7.48
C TYR A 204 -5.14 -4.64 6.56
N ILE A 205 -6.07 -4.75 5.61
CA ILE A 205 -6.00 -5.75 4.54
C ILE A 205 -4.88 -5.32 3.60
N SER A 206 -3.79 -6.09 3.56
CA SER A 206 -2.70 -5.86 2.62
C SER A 206 -2.87 -6.78 1.42
N PHE A 207 -2.96 -6.17 0.23
CA PHE A 207 -3.02 -6.87 -1.05
C PHE A 207 -1.63 -6.93 -1.69
N THR A 208 -1.24 -8.10 -2.22
CA THR A 208 0.01 -8.24 -2.97
C THR A 208 -0.20 -9.03 -4.25
N ASP A 209 0.33 -8.50 -5.36
CA ASP A 209 0.36 -9.20 -6.65
C ASP A 209 1.63 -10.06 -6.78
N VAL A 210 1.43 -11.34 -7.10
CA VAL A 210 2.48 -12.26 -7.51
C VAL A 210 2.13 -12.83 -8.88
N ASN A 211 2.77 -12.28 -9.92
CA ASN A 211 2.62 -12.74 -11.31
C ASN A 211 1.16 -12.76 -11.81
N GLY A 212 0.34 -11.78 -11.41
CA GLY A 212 -1.08 -11.69 -11.80
C GLY A 212 -2.04 -12.42 -10.86
N THR A 213 -1.55 -12.97 -9.76
CA THR A 213 -2.37 -13.60 -8.71
C THR A 213 -2.36 -12.70 -7.47
N LEU A 214 -3.54 -12.34 -6.98
CA LEU A 214 -3.72 -11.58 -5.76
C LEU A 214 -3.50 -12.49 -4.55
N PHE A 215 -2.70 -12.05 -3.58
CA PHE A 215 -2.54 -12.68 -2.26
C PHE A 215 -2.94 -11.73 -1.15
N PHE A 216 -3.58 -12.28 -0.12
CA PHE A 216 -4.11 -11.53 1.02
C PHE A 216 -4.43 -12.46 2.21
N ALA A 217 -4.69 -11.87 3.37
CA ALA A 217 -5.21 -12.58 4.53
C ALA A 217 -6.75 -12.47 4.55
N ALA A 218 -7.44 -13.57 4.81
CA ALA A 218 -8.89 -13.59 4.99
C ALA A 218 -9.32 -14.70 5.95
N ASP A 219 -10.49 -14.52 6.57
CA ASP A 219 -11.12 -15.46 7.48
C ASP A 219 -12.48 -15.86 6.92
N ASP A 220 -12.70 -17.16 6.74
CA ASP A 220 -13.97 -17.73 6.24
C ASP A 220 -15.00 -18.03 7.35
N GLY A 221 -14.69 -17.64 8.59
CA GLY A 221 -15.48 -17.91 9.79
C GLY A 221 -15.27 -19.30 10.37
N THR A 222 -14.41 -20.13 9.76
CA THR A 222 -14.10 -21.49 10.21
C THR A 222 -12.62 -21.70 10.54
N HIS A 223 -11.71 -21.08 9.79
CA HIS A 223 -10.26 -21.28 9.93
C HIS A 223 -9.50 -20.04 10.45
N GLY A 224 -10.20 -18.98 10.85
CA GLY A 224 -9.56 -17.71 11.21
C GLY A 224 -8.81 -17.08 10.04
N TYR A 225 -7.96 -16.09 10.30
CA TYR A 225 -7.22 -15.42 9.24
C TYR A 225 -6.07 -16.28 8.74
N GLU A 226 -6.18 -16.70 7.48
CA GLU A 226 -5.22 -17.57 6.79
C GLU A 226 -4.75 -16.93 5.47
N LEU A 227 -3.82 -17.58 4.77
CA LEU A 227 -3.34 -17.11 3.47
C LEU A 227 -4.34 -17.48 2.37
N TRP A 228 -4.84 -16.47 1.66
CA TRP A 228 -5.74 -16.64 0.51
C TRP A 228 -5.11 -16.12 -0.78
N LYS A 229 -5.62 -16.63 -1.89
CA LYS A 229 -5.29 -16.12 -3.23
C LYS A 229 -6.54 -15.93 -4.09
N SER A 230 -6.44 -15.08 -5.10
CA SER A 230 -7.48 -14.88 -6.12
C SER A 230 -6.90 -14.62 -7.51
N ASP A 231 -7.54 -15.16 -8.54
CA ASP A 231 -7.35 -14.79 -9.95
C ASP A 231 -8.41 -13.79 -10.44
N GLY A 232 -9.23 -13.28 -9.52
CA GLY A 232 -10.37 -12.41 -9.78
C GLY A 232 -11.67 -13.13 -10.15
N THR A 233 -11.72 -14.45 -10.03
CA THR A 233 -12.95 -15.24 -10.12
C THR A 233 -13.30 -15.86 -8.77
N GLU A 234 -14.58 -16.13 -8.55
CA GLU A 234 -15.05 -16.82 -7.34
C GLU A 234 -14.36 -18.19 -7.17
N ALA A 235 -14.24 -18.95 -8.27
CA ALA A 235 -13.62 -20.28 -8.27
C ALA A 235 -12.11 -20.26 -8.03
N GLY A 236 -11.41 -19.22 -8.50
CA GLY A 236 -9.99 -19.02 -8.25
C GLY A 236 -9.68 -18.32 -6.94
N THR A 237 -10.71 -17.91 -6.18
CA THR A 237 -10.57 -17.30 -4.85
C THR A 237 -10.64 -18.37 -3.78
N VAL A 238 -9.47 -18.79 -3.29
CA VAL A 238 -9.32 -19.95 -2.41
C VAL A 238 -8.25 -19.72 -1.34
N MET A 239 -8.43 -20.35 -0.19
CA MET A 239 -7.37 -20.49 0.81
C MET A 239 -6.22 -21.27 0.21
N VAL A 240 -4.99 -20.78 0.37
CA VAL A 240 -3.78 -21.43 -0.12
C VAL A 240 -3.40 -22.58 0.80
N LYS A 241 -3.50 -22.35 2.12
CA LYS A 241 -3.21 -23.31 3.17
C LYS A 241 -3.83 -22.84 4.49
N ASP A 242 -4.39 -23.78 5.24
CA ASP A 242 -4.71 -23.61 6.67
C ASP A 242 -3.41 -23.81 7.46
N ILE A 243 -2.70 -22.71 7.73
CA ILE A 243 -1.39 -22.71 8.39
C ILE A 243 -1.56 -23.00 9.89
N ASN A 244 -2.52 -22.34 10.56
CA ASN A 244 -2.85 -22.60 11.95
C ASN A 244 -4.11 -23.47 12.06
N THR A 245 -3.90 -24.78 11.94
CA THR A 245 -4.98 -25.75 11.68
C THR A 245 -6.20 -25.63 12.58
N GLY A 246 -7.38 -25.71 11.98
CA GLY A 246 -8.66 -25.65 12.69
C GLY A 246 -9.11 -24.21 12.92
N ASN A 247 -9.72 -23.89 14.06
CA ASN A 247 -10.23 -22.53 14.33
C ASN A 247 -9.12 -21.56 14.81
N GLY A 248 -7.86 -21.91 14.57
CA GLY A 248 -6.72 -21.04 14.83
C GLY A 248 -6.72 -19.84 13.88
N SER A 249 -5.73 -18.97 13.97
CA SER A 249 -5.55 -17.91 12.99
C SER A 249 -4.07 -17.73 12.80
N SER A 250 -3.56 -17.98 11.60
CA SER A 250 -2.14 -17.77 11.32
C SER A 250 -1.77 -16.30 11.18
N SER A 251 -2.78 -15.43 11.05
CA SER A 251 -2.61 -13.98 11.00
C SER A 251 -1.56 -13.51 9.99
N PRO A 252 -1.58 -13.96 8.70
CA PRO A 252 -0.57 -13.54 7.74
C PRO A 252 -0.51 -12.02 7.57
N ASN A 253 0.70 -11.48 7.48
CA ASN A 253 0.95 -10.05 7.30
C ASN A 253 2.32 -9.80 6.64
N ASP A 254 2.65 -8.52 6.38
CA ASP A 254 3.90 -8.07 5.75
C ASP A 254 4.22 -8.80 4.42
N PHE A 255 3.22 -8.88 3.54
CA PHE A 255 3.35 -9.52 2.24
C PHE A 255 4.36 -8.80 1.34
N LEU A 256 5.28 -9.56 0.74
CA LEU A 256 6.20 -9.05 -0.27
C LEU A 256 6.49 -10.09 -1.35
N ASN A 257 6.31 -9.68 -2.60
CA ASN A 257 6.76 -10.46 -3.76
C ASN A 257 8.26 -10.27 -4.01
N VAL A 258 9.02 -11.37 -3.97
CA VAL A 258 10.44 -11.40 -4.39
C VAL A 258 10.58 -12.43 -5.51
N ASN A 259 10.77 -11.95 -6.74
CA ASN A 259 10.99 -12.77 -7.95
C ASN A 259 9.93 -13.88 -8.16
N GLY A 260 8.66 -13.61 -7.84
CA GLY A 260 7.56 -14.55 -8.02
C GLY A 260 7.33 -15.50 -6.84
N THR A 261 8.05 -15.31 -5.73
CA THR A 261 7.77 -15.97 -4.45
C THR A 261 7.19 -14.95 -3.49
N LEU A 262 6.05 -15.26 -2.88
CA LEU A 262 5.49 -14.46 -1.79
C LEU A 262 6.27 -14.76 -0.50
N PHE A 263 6.74 -13.73 0.18
CA PHE A 263 7.24 -13.79 1.55
C PHE A 263 6.28 -13.07 2.48
N PHE A 264 6.10 -13.59 3.69
CA PHE A 264 5.18 -13.03 4.68
C PHE A 264 5.50 -13.55 6.08
N ALA A 265 4.96 -12.91 7.10
CA ALA A 265 4.98 -13.40 8.47
C ALA A 265 3.69 -14.17 8.79
N ALA A 266 3.77 -15.29 9.51
CA ALA A 266 2.61 -16.06 9.97
C ALA A 266 2.94 -16.99 11.16
N ASP A 267 1.92 -17.35 11.93
CA ASP A 267 2.00 -18.24 13.09
C ASP A 267 1.25 -19.57 12.84
N ASP A 268 1.91 -20.71 12.95
CA ASP A 268 1.27 -22.04 12.80
C ASP A 268 0.64 -22.57 14.10
N GLY A 269 0.61 -21.76 15.15
CA GLY A 269 0.14 -22.13 16.49
C GLY A 269 1.16 -22.94 17.29
N ILE A 270 2.35 -23.20 16.73
CA ILE A 270 3.42 -23.99 17.37
C ILE A 270 4.67 -23.14 17.56
N HIS A 271 5.04 -22.35 16.55
CA HIS A 271 6.32 -21.62 16.50
C HIS A 271 6.18 -20.10 16.72
N GLY A 272 4.97 -19.60 16.95
CA GLY A 272 4.74 -18.15 16.93
C GLY A 272 4.88 -17.57 15.53
N GLU A 273 4.85 -16.24 15.42
CA GLU A 273 4.97 -15.55 14.13
C GLU A 273 6.41 -15.62 13.59
N GLU A 274 6.58 -16.29 12.45
CA GLU A 274 7.87 -16.58 11.83
C GLU A 274 7.89 -16.25 10.32
N LEU A 275 9.06 -16.40 9.66
CA LEU A 275 9.17 -16.15 8.22
C LEU A 275 8.59 -17.31 7.40
N TRP A 276 7.61 -17.01 6.56
CA TRP A 276 7.00 -17.95 5.62
C TRP A 276 7.21 -17.52 4.17
N LYS A 277 7.06 -18.49 3.26
CA LYS A 277 6.97 -18.25 1.83
C LYS A 277 5.86 -19.06 1.17
N SER A 278 5.40 -18.60 0.00
CA SER A 278 4.45 -19.32 -0.84
C SER A 278 4.74 -19.11 -2.33
N ASP A 279 4.51 -20.16 -3.12
CA ASP A 279 4.42 -20.11 -4.59
C ASP A 279 2.96 -20.10 -5.09
N GLY A 280 1.99 -19.95 -4.18
CA GLY A 280 0.57 -20.04 -4.46
C GLY A 280 -0.02 -21.44 -4.38
N THR A 281 0.76 -22.45 -4.00
CA THR A 281 0.28 -23.81 -3.72
C THR A 281 0.39 -24.14 -2.23
N GLU A 282 -0.46 -25.05 -1.76
CA GLU A 282 -0.39 -25.56 -0.39
C GLU A 282 0.99 -26.17 -0.07
N ALA A 283 1.54 -26.94 -1.02
CA ALA A 283 2.83 -27.62 -0.87
C ALA A 283 4.02 -26.64 -0.87
N GLY A 284 3.94 -25.56 -1.65
CA GLY A 284 4.95 -24.50 -1.67
C GLY A 284 4.79 -23.47 -0.55
N THR A 285 3.72 -23.57 0.26
CA THR A 285 3.48 -22.70 1.42
C THR A 285 4.11 -23.29 2.67
N VAL A 286 5.29 -22.80 3.01
CA VAL A 286 6.16 -23.39 4.05
C VAL A 286 6.86 -22.31 4.86
N MET A 287 7.11 -22.61 6.14
CA MET A 287 8.01 -21.82 6.98
C MET A 287 9.41 -21.88 6.38
N VAL A 288 10.04 -20.73 6.20
CA VAL A 288 11.41 -20.63 5.70
C VAL A 288 12.39 -20.94 6.81
N LYS A 289 12.12 -20.41 8.01
CA LYS A 289 12.94 -20.59 9.21
C LYS A 289 12.17 -20.20 10.46
N ASP A 290 12.29 -21.01 11.50
CA ASP A 290 11.97 -20.66 12.89
C ASP A 290 13.12 -19.79 13.44
N ILE A 291 12.97 -18.46 13.33
CA ILE A 291 14.00 -17.49 13.70
C ILE A 291 14.09 -17.35 15.21
N SER A 292 12.96 -17.38 15.93
CA SER A 292 12.88 -17.33 17.39
C SER A 292 12.40 -18.69 17.93
N PRO A 293 13.32 -19.64 18.21
CA PRO A 293 12.95 -21.03 18.46
C PRO A 293 11.94 -21.22 19.60
N GLY A 294 10.89 -22.00 19.32
CA GLY A 294 9.84 -22.34 20.28
C GLY A 294 8.59 -21.50 20.05
N VAL A 295 7.83 -21.21 21.11
CA VAL A 295 6.50 -20.55 20.98
C VAL A 295 6.57 -19.01 20.86
N GLY A 296 7.76 -18.44 20.67
CA GLY A 296 7.96 -16.99 20.70
C GLY A 296 8.07 -16.42 19.30
N SER A 297 7.34 -15.35 19.00
CA SER A 297 7.38 -14.69 17.69
C SER A 297 8.68 -13.93 17.44
N SER A 298 9.24 -14.06 16.23
CA SER A 298 10.36 -13.23 15.77
C SER A 298 9.98 -11.79 15.40
N SER A 299 8.68 -11.46 15.46
CA SER A 299 8.12 -10.09 15.32
C SER A 299 8.66 -9.37 14.09
N LEU A 300 8.56 -10.03 12.93
CA LEU A 300 9.16 -9.54 11.70
C LEU A 300 8.56 -8.18 11.31
N SER A 301 9.34 -7.35 10.61
CA SER A 301 8.81 -6.16 9.93
C SER A 301 9.79 -5.61 8.90
N ASN A 302 9.38 -4.58 8.18
CA ASN A 302 10.21 -3.86 7.19
C ASN A 302 10.68 -4.74 6.03
N PHE A 303 9.78 -5.57 5.48
CA PHE A 303 10.12 -6.42 4.35
C PHE A 303 10.49 -5.56 3.14
N ILE A 304 11.64 -5.86 2.53
CA ILE A 304 12.08 -5.19 1.31
C ILE A 304 12.86 -6.12 0.39
N ASN A 305 12.62 -5.98 -0.91
CA ASN A 305 13.37 -6.70 -1.92
C ASN A 305 14.59 -5.88 -2.34
N VAL A 306 15.80 -6.42 -2.17
CA VAL A 306 17.05 -5.85 -2.69
C VAL A 306 17.71 -6.86 -3.62
N ASN A 307 17.67 -6.60 -4.93
CA ASN A 307 18.29 -7.44 -5.97
C ASN A 307 17.87 -8.92 -5.91
N GLY A 308 16.60 -9.20 -5.60
CA GLY A 308 16.09 -10.57 -5.50
C GLY A 308 16.32 -11.25 -4.17
N MET A 309 16.77 -10.50 -3.16
CA MET A 309 16.94 -10.96 -1.79
C MET A 309 15.95 -10.25 -0.89
N LEU A 310 15.26 -11.00 -0.04
CA LEU A 310 14.45 -10.43 1.02
C LEU A 310 15.38 -9.89 2.11
N LEU A 311 15.19 -8.63 2.49
CA LEU A 311 15.74 -8.05 3.71
C LEU A 311 14.58 -7.64 4.62
N PHE A 312 14.76 -7.79 5.92
CA PHE A 312 13.73 -7.56 6.92
C PHE A 312 14.37 -7.44 8.30
N THR A 313 13.58 -7.08 9.29
CA THR A 313 14.02 -7.02 10.69
C THR A 313 13.31 -8.07 11.51
N ALA A 314 14.03 -8.79 12.37
CA ALA A 314 13.48 -9.87 13.20
C ALA A 314 14.30 -10.07 14.48
N ASP A 315 13.66 -10.58 15.52
CA ASP A 315 14.24 -10.95 16.81
C ASP A 315 14.39 -12.47 16.91
N ASP A 316 15.58 -12.97 17.26
CA ASP A 316 15.83 -14.42 17.45
C ASP A 316 15.75 -14.85 18.92
N GLY A 317 15.26 -13.97 19.80
CA GLY A 317 15.19 -14.17 21.24
C GLY A 317 16.54 -14.04 21.96
N ILE A 318 17.64 -13.82 21.23
CA ILE A 318 19.00 -13.73 21.76
C ILE A 318 19.58 -12.32 21.55
N HIS A 319 19.46 -11.78 20.34
CA HIS A 319 20.11 -10.54 19.90
C HIS A 319 19.15 -9.34 19.81
N GLY A 320 17.87 -9.54 20.16
CA GLY A 320 16.84 -8.54 19.90
C GLY A 320 16.56 -8.40 18.41
N LYS A 321 15.71 -7.43 18.05
CA LYS A 321 15.35 -7.15 16.66
C LYS A 321 16.51 -6.52 15.88
N GLU A 322 17.02 -7.28 14.90
CA GLU A 322 18.18 -6.95 14.06
C GLU A 322 17.86 -7.07 12.56
N LEU A 323 18.80 -6.69 11.68
CA LEU A 323 18.64 -6.82 10.22
C LEU A 323 18.98 -8.25 9.75
N TRP A 324 18.04 -8.84 9.01
CA TRP A 324 18.15 -10.17 8.41
C TRP A 324 18.05 -10.11 6.89
N LYS A 325 18.55 -11.17 6.26
CA LYS A 325 18.34 -11.43 4.84
C LYS A 325 17.88 -12.88 4.62
N SER A 326 17.14 -13.11 3.56
CA SER A 326 16.73 -14.44 3.10
C SER A 326 16.77 -14.53 1.58
N ASP A 327 17.24 -15.67 1.08
CA ASP A 327 17.08 -16.10 -0.32
C ASP A 327 15.90 -17.06 -0.52
N GLY A 328 15.05 -17.24 0.51
CA GLY A 328 13.96 -18.20 0.52
C GLY A 328 14.33 -19.60 0.99
N THR A 329 15.55 -19.82 1.45
CA THR A 329 15.97 -21.08 2.09
C THR A 329 16.31 -20.85 3.56
N GLU A 330 16.18 -21.89 4.38
CA GLU A 330 16.58 -21.86 5.79
C GLU A 330 18.06 -21.47 5.95
N ALA A 331 18.94 -22.04 5.11
CA ALA A 331 20.38 -21.81 5.14
C ALA A 331 20.77 -20.39 4.68
N GLY A 332 20.05 -19.83 3.71
CA GLY A 332 20.24 -18.44 3.26
C GLY A 332 19.53 -17.40 4.11
N THR A 333 18.73 -17.83 5.11
CA THR A 333 18.07 -16.94 6.08
C THR A 333 18.98 -16.70 7.28
N VAL A 334 19.66 -15.56 7.28
CA VAL A 334 20.71 -15.22 8.25
C VAL A 334 20.66 -13.75 8.64
N MET A 335 21.05 -13.47 9.88
CA MET A 335 21.29 -12.11 10.34
C MET A 335 22.44 -11.50 9.53
N VAL A 336 22.23 -10.30 8.97
CA VAL A 336 23.24 -9.61 8.15
C VAL A 336 24.39 -9.14 9.03
N LYS A 337 24.04 -8.51 10.15
CA LYS A 337 24.97 -8.03 11.15
C LYS A 337 24.20 -7.67 12.42
N ASP A 338 24.76 -8.05 13.57
CA ASP A 338 24.37 -7.51 14.87
C ASP A 338 24.89 -6.05 14.95
N ILE A 339 23.98 -5.09 14.76
CA ILE A 339 24.29 -3.65 14.76
C ILE A 339 24.37 -3.13 16.20
N LYS A 340 23.69 -3.78 17.15
CA LYS A 340 23.73 -3.46 18.58
C LYS A 340 23.94 -4.71 19.44
N PRO A 341 25.19 -4.99 19.86
CA PRO A 341 25.49 -6.17 20.66
C PRO A 341 24.70 -6.24 21.97
N GLY A 342 23.95 -7.33 22.18
CA GLY A 342 23.18 -7.58 23.40
C GLY A 342 21.71 -7.90 23.08
N LYS A 343 20.82 -7.69 24.05
CA LYS A 343 19.36 -7.85 23.88
C LYS A 343 18.68 -6.57 23.36
N ASP A 344 19.48 -5.56 23.01
CA ASP A 344 18.98 -4.22 22.72
C ASP A 344 18.67 -4.08 21.23
N THR A 345 17.41 -3.85 20.91
CA THR A 345 16.93 -3.62 19.53
C THR A 345 17.70 -2.52 18.79
N SER A 346 18.15 -2.82 17.57
CA SER A 346 18.48 -1.78 16.59
C SER A 346 17.18 -1.15 16.07
N TYR A 347 16.93 0.12 16.42
CA TYR A 347 15.76 0.88 15.95
C TYR A 347 15.94 1.25 14.48
N THR A 348 15.65 0.31 13.59
CA THR A 348 15.49 0.56 12.16
C THR A 348 14.02 0.91 11.92
N CYS A 349 13.75 2.20 11.69
CA CYS A 349 12.38 2.70 11.50
C CYS A 349 11.84 2.47 10.09
N SER A 350 12.72 2.25 9.11
CA SER A 350 12.38 1.96 7.72
C SER A 350 13.60 1.39 7.01
N LEU A 351 13.37 0.52 6.02
CA LEU A 351 14.38 0.06 5.08
C LEU A 351 14.01 0.58 3.70
N ILE A 352 14.97 1.21 3.00
CA ILE A 352 14.72 1.75 1.65
C ILE A 352 15.72 1.15 0.66
N ASN A 353 15.22 0.56 -0.43
CA ASN A 353 16.03 0.12 -1.54
C ASN A 353 16.06 1.22 -2.60
N MET A 354 17.25 1.78 -2.84
CA MET A 354 17.47 2.71 -3.93
C MET A 354 18.52 2.14 -4.89
N ASN A 355 18.06 1.69 -6.06
CA ASN A 355 18.89 1.14 -7.14
C ASN A 355 19.76 -0.06 -6.69
N GLY A 356 19.17 -0.99 -5.93
CA GLY A 356 19.85 -2.20 -5.48
C GLY A 356 20.77 -1.99 -4.27
N THR A 357 20.69 -0.83 -3.61
CA THR A 357 21.41 -0.51 -2.38
C THR A 357 20.41 -0.23 -1.26
N LEU A 358 20.61 -0.88 -0.11
CA LEU A 358 19.81 -0.67 1.09
C LEU A 358 20.30 0.57 1.86
N PHE A 359 19.38 1.42 2.30
CA PHE A 359 19.62 2.60 3.14
C PHE A 359 18.84 2.50 4.45
#